data_AF-A0A8S3GVR6-F1
#
_entry.id   AF-A0A8S3GVR6-F1
#
_cell.length_a   1.000
_cell.length_b   1.000
_cell.length_c   1.000
_cell.angle_alpha   90.00
_cell.angle_beta   90.00
_cell.angle_gamma   90.00
#
_symmetry.space_group_name_H-M   'P 1'
#
loop_
_entity.id
_entity.type
_entity.pdbx_description
1 polymer ?
#
loop_
_entity_poly.entity_id
_entity_poly.type
_entity_poly.pdbx_seq_one_letter_code
_entity_poly.pdbx_strand_id
1 'polypeptide(L)'
;RLHDNEVGQFFCRCLQIKTILVLTQLLAWAHTNNDYVNHVYCFDPRQITDKTYKCDFVKCDKYRLKFLIETIENLNISLVSHGSGLLTYRDTPENVFKQLIQQYKDKFEISIGFHQEVTQEETDVEKAIRQLARDNNVHVKEFWTTTLYHPDDLPYNNPKAFPDVFTQFRVALEKQSVRVRSLTHIPDKFKPSPDDDNIITSIPSLADYGYSNVTVHSSSVFPFTGGESSGLAHLHSYIWEKNLAKSYKQTRNSLTGCENSTKFSPWLANGSLSPRKIFVELKKYENEQSAVDAGYWIIFELLWRDFFKFTSLKYGTRLFYGRGLRSNPYDWKHDLQQFEAWR
;
A
#
# COMPACT_ATOMS: atom_id res chain seq x y z
N ARG A 1 -6.39 -38.30 -38.74
CA ARG A 1 -6.97 -37.15 -39.47
C ARG A 1 -7.89 -36.44 -38.46
N LEU A 2 -7.38 -35.79 -37.41
CA LEU A 2 -6.68 -34.50 -37.33
C LEU A 2 -7.40 -33.35 -38.06
N HIS A 3 -7.62 -32.27 -37.28
CA HIS A 3 -8.11 -30.92 -37.58
C HIS A 3 -9.65 -30.73 -37.60
N ASP A 4 -10.26 -29.75 -36.93
CA ASP A 4 -9.73 -28.59 -36.19
C ASP A 4 -10.83 -27.84 -35.41
N ASN A 5 -10.38 -27.00 -34.45
CA ASN A 5 -11.04 -25.85 -33.81
C ASN A 5 -11.79 -26.07 -32.48
N GLU A 6 -11.06 -26.52 -31.46
CA GLU A 6 -11.26 -26.02 -30.09
C GLU A 6 -10.22 -24.93 -29.81
N VAL A 7 -10.62 -23.68 -29.97
CA VAL A 7 -9.83 -22.52 -29.53
C VAL A 7 -9.99 -22.41 -28.01
N GLY A 8 -9.18 -23.16 -27.27
CA GLY A 8 -9.02 -23.00 -25.84
C GLY A 8 -8.27 -21.70 -25.56
N GLN A 9 -9.00 -20.67 -25.13
CA GLN A 9 -8.43 -19.42 -24.64
C GLN A 9 -7.88 -19.66 -23.22
N PHE A 10 -6.59 -19.37 -22.99
CA PHE A 10 -5.94 -19.49 -21.69
C PHE A 10 -5.14 -18.22 -21.39
N PHE A 11 -5.37 -17.61 -20.22
CA PHE A 11 -4.78 -16.31 -19.82
C PHE A 11 -4.02 -16.39 -18.48
N CYS A 12 -2.82 -15.81 -18.41
CA CYS A 12 -2.00 -15.70 -17.19
C CYS A 12 -1.77 -14.22 -16.82
N ARG A 13 -2.20 -13.76 -15.63
CA ARG A 13 -2.00 -12.35 -15.23
C ARG A 13 -1.64 -12.19 -13.76
N CYS A 14 -0.86 -11.12 -13.51
CA CYS A 14 -0.81 -10.33 -12.27
C CYS A 14 0.33 -10.54 -11.25
N LEU A 15 1.52 -10.06 -11.64
CA LEU A 15 2.67 -9.70 -10.79
C LEU A 15 2.46 -8.36 -10.03
N GLN A 16 2.80 -8.29 -8.74
CA GLN A 16 2.56 -7.12 -7.88
C GLN A 16 3.78 -6.19 -7.74
N ILE A 17 3.54 -4.88 -7.83
CA ILE A 17 4.45 -3.82 -7.36
C ILE A 17 3.74 -3.16 -6.18
N LYS A 18 4.35 -3.30 -5.00
CA LYS A 18 3.99 -2.67 -3.71
C LYS A 18 2.48 -2.42 -3.48
N THR A 19 1.75 -3.39 -2.90
CA THR A 19 0.77 -3.11 -1.83
C THR A 19 0.41 -4.45 -1.17
N ILE A 20 0.71 -4.61 0.12
CA ILE A 20 0.31 -5.83 0.83
C ILE A 20 -1.19 -5.86 1.05
N LEU A 21 -1.74 -7.08 0.97
CA LEU A 21 -3.12 -7.49 1.14
C LEU A 21 -3.92 -6.67 2.16
N VAL A 22 -4.90 -5.92 1.66
CA VAL A 22 -6.24 -5.87 2.23
C VAL A 22 -7.24 -5.79 1.07
N LEU A 23 -7.98 -6.89 0.85
CA LEU A 23 -9.27 -6.93 0.12
C LEU A 23 -9.26 -6.10 -1.17
N THR A 24 -8.28 -6.34 -2.03
CA THR A 24 -8.01 -5.46 -3.17
C THR A 24 -8.81 -5.88 -4.40
N GLN A 25 -9.21 -4.87 -5.16
CA GLN A 25 -9.77 -5.02 -6.50
C GLN A 25 -8.80 -5.71 -7.45
N LEU A 26 -7.49 -5.58 -7.21
CA LEU A 26 -6.42 -6.24 -7.95
C LEU A 26 -6.49 -7.76 -7.82
N LEU A 27 -6.55 -8.29 -6.59
CA LEU A 27 -6.63 -9.74 -6.35
C LEU A 27 -7.94 -10.33 -6.87
N ALA A 28 -9.06 -9.64 -6.64
CA ALA A 28 -10.35 -10.05 -7.18
C ALA A 28 -10.30 -10.10 -8.71
N TRP A 29 -9.77 -9.07 -9.36
CA TRP A 29 -9.59 -9.07 -10.82
C TRP A 29 -8.66 -10.19 -11.28
N ALA A 30 -7.51 -10.38 -10.63
CA ALA A 30 -6.54 -11.40 -10.99
C ALA A 30 -7.15 -12.81 -10.92
N HIS A 31 -7.84 -13.16 -9.84
CA HIS A 31 -8.37 -14.50 -9.65
C HIS A 31 -9.72 -14.78 -10.32
N THR A 32 -10.47 -13.74 -10.69
CA THR A 32 -11.73 -13.90 -11.43
C THR A 32 -11.51 -13.95 -12.95
N ASN A 33 -10.48 -13.29 -13.48
CA ASN A 33 -10.32 -13.12 -14.93
C ASN A 33 -9.19 -13.95 -15.55
N ASN A 34 -8.52 -14.80 -14.78
CA ASN A 34 -7.33 -15.54 -15.24
C ASN A 34 -7.33 -16.99 -14.80
N ASP A 35 -6.61 -17.82 -15.54
CA ASP A 35 -6.42 -19.23 -15.25
C ASP A 35 -5.22 -19.44 -14.32
N TYR A 36 -4.18 -18.62 -14.52
CA TYR A 36 -2.95 -18.64 -13.73
C TYR A 36 -2.59 -17.24 -13.21
N VAL A 37 -2.07 -17.18 -11.99
CA VAL A 37 -1.69 -15.93 -11.32
C VAL A 37 -0.36 -16.08 -10.59
N ASN A 38 0.61 -15.23 -10.94
CA ASN A 38 1.88 -15.10 -10.24
C ASN A 38 1.87 -13.86 -9.35
N HIS A 39 1.67 -14.01 -8.04
CA HIS A 39 1.87 -12.89 -7.11
C HIS A 39 3.35 -12.64 -6.95
N VAL A 40 3.77 -11.39 -7.11
CA VAL A 40 5.19 -11.04 -7.07
C VAL A 40 5.43 -9.84 -6.18
N TYR A 41 6.56 -9.84 -5.49
CA TYR A 41 7.03 -8.69 -4.74
C TYR A 41 8.53 -8.46 -4.97
N CYS A 42 8.88 -7.22 -5.29
CA CYS A 42 10.26 -6.81 -5.53
C CYS A 42 10.77 -5.98 -4.33
N PHE A 43 11.77 -6.50 -3.64
CA PHE A 43 12.61 -5.75 -2.71
C PHE A 43 13.56 -4.84 -3.48
N ASP A 44 13.01 -3.74 -4.00
CA ASP A 44 13.71 -2.78 -4.86
C ASP A 44 14.91 -2.14 -4.13
N PRO A 45 16.16 -2.32 -4.63
CA PRO A 45 17.35 -1.71 -4.05
C PRO A 45 17.25 -0.19 -3.88
N ARG A 46 16.55 0.49 -4.81
CA ARG A 46 16.34 1.95 -4.81
C ARG A 46 15.56 2.47 -3.62
N GLN A 47 14.86 1.58 -2.92
CA GLN A 47 13.97 1.88 -1.81
C GLN A 47 14.51 1.36 -0.48
N ILE A 48 15.40 0.36 -0.54
CA ILE A 48 15.90 -0.35 0.65
C ILE A 48 17.33 0.05 0.96
N THR A 49 18.24 -0.14 0.02
CA THR A 49 19.70 0.03 0.22
C THR A 49 20.21 1.40 -0.18
N ASP A 50 19.52 2.07 -1.11
CA ASP A 50 19.90 3.40 -1.57
C ASP A 50 19.79 4.46 -0.48
N LYS A 51 20.43 5.59 -0.76
CA LYS A 51 20.50 6.75 0.12
C LYS A 51 19.56 7.86 -0.33
N THR A 52 19.15 8.71 0.62
CA THR A 52 18.33 9.88 0.29
C THR A 52 19.14 10.87 -0.53
N TYR A 53 18.53 11.43 -1.58
CA TYR A 53 19.22 12.27 -2.58
C TYR A 53 19.99 13.46 -2.00
N LYS A 54 19.52 14.05 -0.90
CA LYS A 54 20.08 15.29 -0.33
C LYS A 54 20.88 15.11 0.96
N CYS A 55 20.59 14.07 1.75
CA CYS A 55 21.12 13.96 3.11
C CYS A 55 21.89 12.66 3.37
N ASP A 56 22.02 11.79 2.37
CA ASP A 56 22.76 10.52 2.47
C ASP A 56 22.31 9.57 3.60
N PHE A 57 21.07 9.75 4.07
CA PHE A 57 20.44 8.82 5.02
C PHE A 57 20.05 7.53 4.31
N VAL A 58 20.09 6.41 5.02
CA VAL A 58 19.51 5.16 4.51
C VAL A 58 18.04 5.38 4.18
N LYS A 59 17.60 4.99 2.98
CA LYS A 59 16.20 5.15 2.61
C LYS A 59 15.31 4.31 3.53
N CYS A 60 15.69 3.07 3.82
CA CYS A 60 14.96 2.16 4.71
C CYS A 60 15.87 1.62 5.82
N ASP A 61 15.69 2.12 7.04
CA ASP A 61 16.38 1.58 8.22
C ASP A 61 15.73 0.28 8.72
N LYS A 62 16.48 -0.48 9.53
CA LYS A 62 16.17 -1.80 10.08
C LYS A 62 14.76 -1.94 10.67
N TYR A 63 14.23 -0.91 11.33
CA TYR A 63 12.89 -0.98 11.94
C TYR A 63 11.78 -1.11 10.88
N ARG A 64 11.86 -0.30 9.82
CA ARG A 64 10.88 -0.32 8.75
C ARG A 64 11.08 -1.53 7.84
N LEU A 65 12.33 -1.91 7.61
CA LEU A 65 12.66 -3.12 6.85
C LEU A 65 12.16 -4.39 7.57
N LYS A 66 12.33 -4.49 8.89
CA LYS A 66 11.77 -5.59 9.70
C LYS A 66 10.26 -5.67 9.52
N PHE A 67 9.56 -4.55 9.72
CA PHE A 67 8.11 -4.50 9.58
C PHE A 67 7.66 -4.88 8.16
N LEU A 68 8.43 -4.49 7.14
CA LEU A 68 8.18 -4.86 5.75
C LEU A 68 8.37 -6.35 5.51
N ILE A 69 9.47 -6.95 5.97
CA ILE A 69 9.73 -8.40 5.83
C ILE A 69 8.61 -9.20 6.51
N GLU A 70 8.27 -8.89 7.75
CA GLU A 70 7.14 -9.52 8.48
C GLU A 70 5.83 -9.39 7.70
N THR A 71 5.64 -8.25 7.04
CA THR A 71 4.46 -8.01 6.23
C THR A 71 4.43 -8.90 4.98
N ILE A 72 5.58 -9.09 4.32
CA ILE A 72 5.71 -9.95 3.14
C ILE A 72 5.61 -11.44 3.51
N GLU A 73 6.11 -11.83 4.68
CA GLU A 73 5.93 -13.19 5.22
C GLU A 73 4.46 -13.48 5.48
N ASN A 74 3.75 -12.56 6.16
CA ASN A 74 2.32 -12.71 6.41
C ASN A 74 1.50 -12.74 5.11
N LEU A 75 1.86 -11.92 4.12
CA LEU A 75 1.29 -11.95 2.78
C LEU A 75 1.42 -13.34 2.15
N ASN A 76 2.63 -13.93 2.17
CA ASN A 76 2.85 -15.26 1.60
C ASN A 76 2.03 -16.34 2.32
N ILE A 77 1.96 -16.29 3.66
CA ILE A 77 1.10 -17.20 4.45
C ILE A 77 -0.36 -17.10 4.01
N SER A 78 -0.89 -15.89 3.84
CA SER A 78 -2.26 -15.68 3.38
C SER A 78 -2.48 -16.20 1.95
N LEU A 79 -1.53 -16.01 1.04
CA LEU A 79 -1.65 -16.54 -0.33
C LEU A 79 -1.64 -18.08 -0.36
N VAL A 80 -0.75 -18.70 0.42
CA VAL A 80 -0.65 -20.17 0.57
C VAL A 80 -1.92 -20.76 1.15
N SER A 81 -2.53 -20.11 2.14
CA SER A 81 -3.80 -20.60 2.72
C SER A 81 -4.96 -20.59 1.73
N HIS A 82 -4.87 -19.81 0.64
CA HIS A 82 -5.86 -19.75 -0.43
C HIS A 82 -5.45 -20.56 -1.67
N GLY A 83 -4.36 -21.32 -1.61
CA GLY A 83 -3.90 -22.20 -2.71
C GLY A 83 -3.04 -21.51 -3.77
N SER A 84 -2.36 -20.42 -3.42
CA SER A 84 -1.39 -19.74 -4.30
C SER A 84 -0.09 -19.46 -3.53
N GLY A 85 0.81 -18.65 -4.07
CA GLY A 85 2.08 -18.31 -3.42
C GLY A 85 2.60 -16.94 -3.85
N LEU A 86 3.66 -16.49 -3.18
CA LEU A 86 4.36 -15.25 -3.48
C LEU A 86 5.77 -15.50 -4.03
N LEU A 87 6.07 -14.97 -5.21
CA LEU A 87 7.43 -14.89 -5.73
C LEU A 87 8.08 -13.60 -5.23
N THR A 88 9.30 -13.70 -4.71
CA THR A 88 10.03 -12.54 -4.17
C THR A 88 11.38 -12.36 -4.84
N TYR A 89 11.73 -11.11 -5.14
CA TYR A 89 12.95 -10.78 -5.88
C TYR A 89 13.67 -9.61 -5.21
N ARG A 90 15.01 -9.60 -5.25
CA ARG A 90 15.86 -8.50 -4.79
C ARG A 90 16.40 -7.70 -5.99
N ASP A 91 15.49 -7.18 -6.79
CA ASP A 91 15.81 -6.40 -8.00
C ASP A 91 14.73 -5.35 -8.23
N THR A 92 14.96 -4.46 -9.18
CA THR A 92 13.99 -3.47 -9.66
C THR A 92 12.81 -4.18 -10.34
N PRO A 93 11.57 -3.68 -10.17
CA PRO A 93 10.41 -4.27 -10.82
C PRO A 93 10.58 -4.40 -12.34
N GLU A 94 11.01 -3.35 -13.04
CA GLU A 94 11.16 -3.39 -14.49
C GLU A 94 12.08 -4.52 -14.99
N ASN A 95 13.13 -4.88 -14.24
CA ASN A 95 13.98 -6.03 -14.56
C ASN A 95 13.27 -7.35 -14.33
N VAL A 96 12.63 -7.52 -13.17
CA VAL A 96 11.90 -8.74 -12.81
C VAL A 96 10.78 -9.03 -13.80
N PHE A 97 9.97 -8.01 -14.11
CA PHE A 97 8.88 -8.15 -15.07
C PHE A 97 9.38 -8.43 -16.48
N LYS A 98 10.53 -7.88 -16.89
CA LYS A 98 11.14 -8.20 -18.18
C LYS A 98 11.51 -9.67 -18.27
N GLN A 99 12.12 -10.23 -17.23
CA GLN A 99 12.48 -11.65 -17.17
C GLN A 99 11.24 -12.54 -17.24
N LEU A 100 10.19 -12.20 -16.49
CA LEU A 100 8.97 -13.01 -16.46
C LEU A 100 8.17 -12.90 -17.76
N ILE A 101 8.11 -11.73 -18.39
CA ILE A 101 7.55 -11.60 -19.74
C ILE A 101 8.30 -12.52 -20.70
N GLN A 102 9.64 -12.49 -20.69
CA GLN A 102 10.45 -13.33 -21.58
C GLN A 102 10.24 -14.83 -21.34
N GLN A 103 10.04 -15.23 -20.08
CA GLN A 103 9.78 -16.62 -19.70
C GLN A 103 8.41 -17.12 -20.19
N TYR A 104 7.39 -16.26 -20.18
CA TYR A 104 6.00 -16.68 -20.42
C TYR A 104 5.42 -16.30 -21.78
N LYS A 105 6.04 -15.37 -22.52
CA LYS A 105 5.48 -14.80 -23.75
C LYS A 105 5.13 -15.81 -24.83
N ASP A 106 5.84 -16.93 -24.89
CA ASP A 106 5.65 -17.97 -25.91
C ASP A 106 4.61 -19.02 -25.47
N LYS A 107 4.17 -18.96 -24.21
CA LYS A 107 3.25 -19.94 -23.59
C LYS A 107 1.89 -19.32 -23.23
N PHE A 108 1.86 -18.03 -22.89
CA PHE A 108 0.69 -17.37 -22.33
C PHE A 108 0.51 -15.96 -22.88
N GLU A 109 -0.74 -15.52 -23.00
CA GLU A 109 -1.03 -14.09 -23.05
C GLU A 109 -0.86 -13.49 -21.66
N ILE A 110 -0.02 -12.45 -21.57
CA ILE A 110 0.41 -11.87 -20.30
C ILE A 110 -0.35 -10.58 -20.02
N SER A 111 -0.65 -10.35 -18.74
CA SER A 111 -0.92 -8.99 -18.27
C SER A 111 -0.40 -8.72 -16.88
N ILE A 112 -0.16 -7.43 -16.66
CA ILE A 112 0.42 -6.90 -15.45
C ILE A 112 -0.65 -6.09 -14.73
N GLY A 113 -0.82 -6.35 -13.43
CA GLY A 113 -1.76 -5.61 -12.60
C GLY A 113 -1.04 -4.98 -11.40
N PHE A 114 -1.24 -3.68 -11.15
CA PHE A 114 -0.66 -3.01 -9.97
C PHE A 114 -1.55 -1.88 -9.45
N HIS A 115 -1.25 -1.41 -8.25
CA HIS A 115 -1.89 -0.23 -7.67
C HIS A 115 -1.17 1.04 -8.08
N GLN A 116 -1.94 2.08 -8.37
CA GLN A 116 -1.40 3.39 -8.73
C GLN A 116 -0.84 4.13 -7.51
N GLU A 117 0.30 4.76 -7.72
CA GLU A 117 0.98 5.68 -6.84
C GLU A 117 1.02 7.09 -7.42
N VAL A 118 1.41 8.07 -6.59
CA VAL A 118 1.27 9.50 -6.94
C VAL A 118 2.57 10.28 -6.84
N THR A 119 3.62 9.69 -6.27
CA THR A 119 4.91 10.32 -6.03
C THR A 119 5.93 9.92 -7.09
N GLN A 120 6.91 10.79 -7.32
CA GLN A 120 7.80 10.69 -8.48
C GLN A 120 8.48 9.32 -8.60
N GLU A 121 9.17 8.86 -7.55
CA GLU A 121 9.94 7.60 -7.58
C GLU A 121 9.04 6.43 -7.99
N GLU A 122 7.86 6.31 -7.39
CA GLU A 122 6.91 5.25 -7.71
C GLU A 122 6.33 5.40 -9.14
N THR A 123 5.92 6.61 -9.53
CA THR A 123 5.36 6.84 -10.88
C THR A 123 6.38 6.63 -12.00
N ASP A 124 7.68 6.82 -11.73
CA ASP A 124 8.74 6.54 -12.70
C ASP A 124 8.93 5.02 -12.90
N VAL A 125 8.81 4.21 -11.84
CA VAL A 125 8.75 2.75 -11.94
C VAL A 125 7.52 2.31 -12.74
N GLU A 126 6.34 2.85 -12.44
CA GLU A 126 5.14 2.52 -13.20
C GLU A 126 5.26 2.90 -14.69
N LYS A 127 5.88 4.04 -15.02
CA LYS A 127 6.15 4.42 -16.42
C LYS A 127 7.08 3.42 -17.10
N ALA A 128 8.13 2.96 -16.41
CA ALA A 128 9.03 1.93 -16.93
C ALA A 128 8.29 0.61 -17.21
N ILE A 129 7.41 0.19 -16.30
CA ILE A 129 6.58 -1.01 -16.46
C ILE A 129 5.58 -0.84 -17.61
N ARG A 130 4.91 0.30 -17.72
CA ARG A 130 4.01 0.60 -18.86
C ARG A 130 4.76 0.58 -20.18
N GLN A 131 5.97 1.12 -20.23
CA GLN A 131 6.80 1.10 -21.43
C GLN A 131 7.20 -0.32 -21.80
N LEU A 132 7.74 -1.08 -20.84
CA LEU A 132 8.08 -2.49 -21.01
C LEU A 132 6.89 -3.31 -21.51
N ALA A 133 5.70 -3.07 -20.96
CA ALA A 133 4.48 -3.76 -21.37
C ALA A 133 4.08 -3.41 -22.81
N ARG A 134 4.14 -2.13 -23.20
CA ARG A 134 3.92 -1.70 -24.60
C ARG A 134 4.90 -2.37 -25.57
N ASP A 135 6.17 -2.41 -25.22
CA ASP A 135 7.24 -2.98 -26.06
C ASP A 135 7.07 -4.49 -26.29
N ASN A 136 6.31 -5.17 -25.42
CA ASN A 136 6.08 -6.62 -25.47
C ASN A 136 4.61 -6.99 -25.72
N ASN A 137 3.75 -6.03 -26.12
CA ASN A 137 2.31 -6.25 -26.33
C ASN A 137 1.60 -6.89 -25.12
N VAL A 138 1.98 -6.49 -23.91
CA VAL A 138 1.41 -6.95 -22.64
C VAL A 138 0.36 -5.95 -22.16
N HIS A 139 -0.81 -6.44 -21.76
CA HIS A 139 -1.85 -5.57 -21.22
C HIS A 139 -1.52 -5.14 -19.78
N VAL A 140 -1.83 -3.88 -19.43
CA VAL A 140 -1.62 -3.33 -18.09
C VAL A 140 -2.98 -2.95 -17.49
N LYS A 141 -3.22 -3.39 -16.25
CA LYS A 141 -4.39 -3.03 -15.47
C LYS A 141 -3.98 -2.32 -14.19
N GLU A 142 -4.55 -1.14 -13.96
CA GLU A 142 -4.20 -0.29 -12.84
C GLU A 142 -5.39 -0.10 -11.90
N PHE A 143 -5.12 -0.01 -10.61
CA PHE A 143 -6.16 0.10 -9.58
C PHE A 143 -5.85 1.21 -8.58
N TRP A 144 -6.87 1.93 -8.15
CA TRP A 144 -6.76 2.91 -7.07
C TRP A 144 -7.45 2.42 -5.80
N THR A 145 -6.64 2.02 -4.81
CA THR A 145 -7.14 1.46 -3.54
C THR A 145 -6.54 2.11 -2.30
N THR A 146 -5.57 3.03 -2.48
CA THR A 146 -4.79 3.57 -1.36
C THR A 146 -5.56 4.56 -0.50
N THR A 147 -6.62 5.20 -1.00
CA THR A 147 -7.42 6.22 -0.29
C THR A 147 -8.78 5.69 0.19
N LEU A 148 -9.33 6.35 1.20
CA LEU A 148 -10.70 6.10 1.69
C LEU A 148 -11.72 6.41 0.59
N TYR A 149 -11.64 7.62 0.02
CA TYR A 149 -12.48 8.05 -1.10
C TYR A 149 -11.77 7.81 -2.42
N HIS A 150 -12.45 7.17 -3.36
CA HIS A 150 -11.88 6.95 -4.70
C HIS A 150 -11.82 8.26 -5.48
N PRO A 151 -10.74 8.56 -6.23
CA PRO A 151 -10.59 9.82 -6.97
C PRO A 151 -11.77 10.09 -7.93
N ASP A 152 -12.23 9.06 -8.64
CA ASP A 152 -13.38 9.19 -9.56
C ASP A 152 -14.72 9.52 -8.88
N ASP A 153 -14.84 9.31 -7.57
CA ASP A 153 -16.06 9.63 -6.82
C ASP A 153 -15.99 11.04 -6.21
N LEU A 154 -14.84 11.73 -6.32
CA LEU A 154 -14.66 13.05 -5.75
C LEU A 154 -15.34 14.12 -6.61
N PRO A 155 -15.80 15.22 -6.01
CA PRO A 155 -16.51 16.29 -6.73
C PRO A 155 -15.56 17.26 -7.43
N TYR A 156 -14.48 16.76 -8.02
CA TYR A 156 -13.45 17.54 -8.67
C TYR A 156 -13.10 16.92 -10.02
N ASN A 157 -13.17 17.72 -11.08
CA ASN A 157 -13.01 17.23 -12.46
C ASN A 157 -11.57 16.82 -12.80
N ASN A 158 -10.58 17.28 -12.03
CA ASN A 158 -9.17 16.93 -12.22
C ASN A 158 -8.35 17.27 -10.96
N PRO A 159 -7.11 16.76 -10.84
CA PRO A 159 -6.29 17.01 -9.66
C PRO A 159 -5.99 18.47 -9.35
N LYS A 160 -5.96 19.37 -10.34
CA LYS A 160 -5.71 20.80 -10.10
C LYS A 160 -6.86 21.48 -9.37
N ALA A 161 -8.07 20.92 -9.46
CA ALA A 161 -9.27 21.43 -8.80
C ALA A 161 -9.35 21.04 -7.31
N PHE A 162 -8.47 20.17 -6.81
CA PHE A 162 -8.45 19.83 -5.38
C PHE A 162 -8.18 21.08 -4.53
N PRO A 163 -8.92 21.30 -3.42
CA PRO A 163 -8.71 22.46 -2.56
C PRO A 163 -7.34 22.44 -1.89
N ASP A 164 -6.76 23.62 -1.67
CA ASP A 164 -5.48 23.77 -0.95
C ASP A 164 -5.66 23.80 0.58
N VAL A 165 -6.90 23.86 1.03
CA VAL A 165 -7.27 23.91 2.44
C VAL A 165 -8.06 22.67 2.81
N PHE A 166 -7.56 21.89 3.76
CA PHE A 166 -8.19 20.66 4.23
C PHE A 166 -9.68 20.84 4.59
N THR A 167 -10.03 21.92 5.29
CA THR A 167 -11.42 22.19 5.67
C THR A 167 -12.34 22.29 4.46
N GLN A 168 -11.88 22.90 3.35
CA GLN A 168 -12.66 22.99 2.11
C GLN A 168 -12.82 21.61 1.47
N PHE A 169 -11.74 20.81 1.43
CA PHE A 169 -11.78 19.44 0.96
C PHE A 169 -12.80 18.59 1.74
N ARG A 170 -12.68 18.55 3.07
CA ARG A 170 -13.59 17.80 3.95
C ARG A 170 -15.04 18.25 3.79
N VAL A 171 -15.30 19.56 3.87
CA VAL A 171 -16.66 20.10 3.76
C VAL A 171 -17.29 19.78 2.41
N ALA A 172 -16.52 19.77 1.31
CA ALA A 172 -17.04 19.39 0.00
C ALA A 172 -17.47 17.91 -0.03
N LEU A 173 -16.70 17.00 0.57
CA LEU A 173 -17.07 15.58 0.62
C LEU A 173 -18.31 15.34 1.49
N GLU A 174 -18.37 15.98 2.65
CA GLU A 174 -19.50 15.85 3.59
C GLU A 174 -20.79 16.46 3.01
N LYS A 175 -20.73 17.67 2.45
CA LYS A 175 -21.92 18.34 1.87
C LYS A 175 -22.50 17.61 0.68
N GLN A 176 -21.67 16.94 -0.10
CA GLN A 176 -22.10 16.18 -1.28
C GLN A 176 -22.37 14.71 -0.96
N SER A 177 -22.27 14.31 0.31
CA SER A 177 -22.48 12.93 0.77
C SER A 177 -21.71 11.93 -0.10
N VAL A 178 -20.45 12.25 -0.42
CA VAL A 178 -19.61 11.38 -1.25
C VAL A 178 -19.52 10.02 -0.58
N ARG A 179 -19.73 8.96 -1.36
CA ARG A 179 -19.83 7.60 -0.82
C ARG A 179 -18.45 6.97 -0.74
N VAL A 180 -18.14 6.35 0.40
CA VAL A 180 -17.04 5.39 0.51
C VAL A 180 -17.44 4.10 -0.22
N ARG A 181 -16.64 3.67 -1.21
CA ARG A 181 -16.88 2.42 -1.95
C ARG A 181 -16.87 1.22 -1.00
N SER A 182 -17.77 0.26 -1.26
CA SER A 182 -17.82 -1.00 -0.51
C SER A 182 -16.50 -1.78 -0.66
N LEU A 183 -16.24 -2.66 0.31
CA LEU A 183 -15.14 -3.62 0.22
C LEU A 183 -15.38 -4.57 -0.96
N THR A 184 -14.29 -4.93 -1.64
CA THR A 184 -14.35 -5.86 -2.77
C THR A 184 -14.30 -7.29 -2.23
N HIS A 185 -15.21 -8.13 -2.71
CA HIS A 185 -15.19 -9.56 -2.41
C HIS A 185 -14.05 -10.23 -3.18
N ILE A 186 -13.24 -11.01 -2.49
CA ILE A 186 -12.18 -11.83 -3.09
C ILE A 186 -12.63 -13.30 -3.14
N PRO A 187 -12.25 -14.08 -4.15
CA PRO A 187 -12.57 -15.51 -4.18
C PRO A 187 -11.94 -16.26 -3.00
N ASP A 188 -12.63 -17.28 -2.47
CA ASP A 188 -12.10 -18.11 -1.37
C ASP A 188 -10.93 -19.01 -1.78
N LYS A 189 -10.84 -19.32 -3.07
CA LYS A 189 -9.74 -20.09 -3.67
C LYS A 189 -9.06 -19.28 -4.74
N PHE A 190 -7.75 -19.19 -4.65
CA PHE A 190 -6.93 -18.51 -5.62
C PHE A 190 -6.52 -19.43 -6.76
N LYS A 191 -6.22 -18.79 -7.89
CA LYS A 191 -5.69 -19.44 -9.08
C LYS A 191 -4.24 -19.83 -8.83
N PRO A 192 -3.80 -21.00 -9.33
CA PRO A 192 -2.43 -21.47 -9.16
C PRO A 192 -1.44 -20.57 -9.92
N SER A 193 -0.17 -20.68 -9.60
CA SER A 193 0.86 -20.10 -10.44
C SER A 193 1.13 -21.03 -11.64
N PRO A 194 1.58 -20.49 -12.80
CA PRO A 194 1.88 -21.31 -13.97
C PRO A 194 3.09 -22.24 -13.78
N ASP A 195 3.94 -22.01 -12.77
CA ASP A 195 5.20 -22.73 -12.53
C ASP A 195 5.34 -23.19 -11.06
N ASP A 196 4.26 -23.65 -10.43
CA ASP A 196 4.25 -24.02 -8.99
C ASP A 196 5.40 -24.95 -8.55
N ASP A 197 5.96 -25.75 -9.46
CA ASP A 197 7.07 -26.66 -9.18
C ASP A 197 8.49 -26.14 -9.57
N ASN A 198 8.61 -25.03 -10.31
CA ASN A 198 9.87 -24.64 -10.95
C ASN A 198 10.51 -23.34 -10.44
N ILE A 199 9.76 -22.45 -9.77
CA ILE A 199 10.29 -21.16 -9.30
C ILE A 199 10.34 -21.13 -7.77
N ILE A 200 11.52 -21.38 -7.21
CA ILE A 200 11.78 -21.22 -5.78
C ILE A 200 12.42 -19.85 -5.56
N THR A 201 11.70 -18.96 -4.89
CA THR A 201 12.24 -17.70 -4.36
C THR A 201 12.22 -17.71 -2.84
N SER A 202 13.01 -16.83 -2.22
CA SER A 202 13.04 -16.69 -0.77
C SER A 202 12.86 -15.24 -0.35
N ILE A 203 12.06 -15.05 0.70
CA ILE A 203 11.90 -13.76 1.36
C ILE A 203 13.23 -13.46 2.08
N PRO A 204 13.87 -12.29 1.84
CA PRO A 204 15.14 -11.96 2.46
C PRO A 204 14.95 -11.66 3.96
N SER A 205 16.00 -11.92 4.71
CA SER A 205 16.13 -11.58 6.13
C SER A 205 16.69 -10.15 6.31
N LEU A 206 16.75 -9.68 7.56
CA LEU A 206 17.48 -8.44 7.88
C LEU A 206 18.99 -8.55 7.60
N ALA A 207 19.56 -9.74 7.82
CA ALA A 207 20.99 -9.99 7.63
C ALA A 207 21.40 -9.85 6.16
N ASP A 208 20.50 -10.19 5.23
CA ASP A 208 20.69 -9.99 3.79
C ASP A 208 20.91 -8.53 3.38
N TYR A 209 20.56 -7.59 4.26
CA TYR A 209 20.74 -6.15 4.11
C TYR A 209 21.76 -5.57 5.11
N GLY A 210 22.54 -6.42 5.79
CA GLY A 210 23.57 -6.00 6.73
C GLY A 210 23.06 -5.53 8.10
N TYR A 211 21.78 -5.78 8.42
CA TYR A 211 21.22 -5.44 9.72
C TYR A 211 21.19 -6.65 10.65
N SER A 212 21.48 -6.40 11.93
CA SER A 212 21.21 -7.36 13.00
C SER A 212 19.72 -7.36 13.37
N ASN A 213 19.30 -8.39 14.10
CA ASN A 213 17.94 -8.46 14.63
C ASN A 213 17.64 -7.24 15.51
N VAL A 214 16.43 -6.72 15.34
CA VAL A 214 15.96 -5.52 16.05
C VAL A 214 15.24 -5.94 17.33
N THR A 215 15.78 -5.54 18.47
CA THR A 215 15.06 -5.61 19.75
C THR A 215 14.23 -4.35 19.94
N VAL A 216 12.91 -4.51 19.99
CA VAL A 216 12.00 -3.40 20.29
C VAL A 216 12.14 -3.06 21.77
N HIS A 217 12.31 -1.78 22.08
CA HIS A 217 12.39 -1.31 23.46
C HIS A 217 11.07 -1.60 24.20
N SER A 218 11.14 -2.01 25.47
CA SER A 218 9.96 -2.38 26.27
C SER A 218 8.94 -1.23 26.41
N SER A 219 9.42 0.01 26.40
CA SER A 219 8.58 1.22 26.43
C SER A 219 8.03 1.64 25.06
N SER A 220 8.22 0.86 24.00
CA SER A 220 7.68 1.18 22.68
C SER A 220 6.16 1.28 22.74
N VAL A 221 5.61 2.37 22.21
CA VAL A 221 4.16 2.54 22.02
C VAL A 221 3.64 1.76 20.80
N PHE A 222 4.53 1.06 20.10
CA PHE A 222 4.23 0.21 18.95
C PHE A 222 4.96 -1.14 19.11
N PRO A 223 4.42 -2.07 19.92
CA PRO A 223 5.01 -3.40 20.13
C PRO A 223 4.60 -4.41 19.04
N PHE A 224 4.03 -3.95 17.93
CA PHE A 224 3.38 -4.82 16.95
C PHE A 224 4.31 -5.27 15.83
N THR A 225 3.94 -6.37 15.19
CA THR A 225 4.60 -6.93 14.00
C THR A 225 3.90 -6.48 12.71
N GLY A 226 4.63 -6.58 11.60
CA GLY A 226 4.08 -6.39 10.26
C GLY A 226 2.98 -7.40 9.88
N GLY A 227 2.29 -7.12 8.77
CA GLY A 227 1.29 -8.02 8.19
C GLY A 227 -0.17 -7.61 8.41
N GLU A 228 -1.02 -8.07 7.50
CA GLU A 228 -2.48 -7.89 7.54
C GLU A 228 -3.08 -8.53 8.79
N SER A 229 -2.67 -9.75 9.14
CA SER A 229 -3.23 -10.44 10.31
C SER A 229 -3.01 -9.66 11.60
N SER A 230 -1.81 -9.11 11.79
CA SER A 230 -1.47 -8.25 12.94
C SER A 230 -2.28 -6.95 12.92
N GLY A 231 -2.42 -6.32 11.74
CA GLY A 231 -3.20 -5.09 11.58
C GLY A 231 -4.69 -5.28 11.84
N LEU A 232 -5.29 -6.38 11.37
CA LEU A 232 -6.69 -6.72 11.58
C LEU A 232 -6.97 -7.12 13.04
N ALA A 233 -6.07 -7.88 13.66
CA ALA A 233 -6.18 -8.21 15.08
C ALA A 233 -6.14 -6.94 15.94
N HIS A 234 -5.22 -6.01 15.65
CA HIS A 234 -5.15 -4.74 16.37
C HIS A 234 -6.34 -3.82 16.09
N LEU A 235 -6.85 -3.78 14.85
CA LEU A 235 -8.10 -3.07 14.52
C LEU A 235 -9.27 -3.60 15.36
N HIS A 236 -9.42 -4.94 15.41
CA HIS A 236 -10.45 -5.59 16.21
C HIS A 236 -10.31 -5.26 17.70
N SER A 237 -9.10 -5.43 18.25
CA SER A 237 -8.84 -5.16 19.67
C SER A 237 -9.12 -3.70 20.04
N TYR A 238 -8.67 -2.75 19.22
CA TYR A 238 -8.85 -1.32 19.50
C TYR A 238 -10.33 -0.89 19.48
N ILE A 239 -11.09 -1.33 18.47
CA ILE A 239 -12.49 -0.94 18.30
C ILE A 239 -13.42 -1.72 19.24
N TRP A 240 -13.28 -3.04 19.28
CA TRP A 240 -14.27 -3.93 19.89
C TRP A 240 -13.89 -4.37 21.30
N GLU A 241 -12.70 -4.96 21.48
CA GLU A 241 -12.31 -5.52 22.78
C GLU A 241 -12.06 -4.41 23.82
N LYS A 242 -11.32 -3.38 23.43
CA LYS A 242 -10.95 -2.26 24.31
C LYS A 242 -11.93 -1.09 24.25
N ASN A 243 -12.82 -1.08 23.25
CA ASN A 243 -13.87 -0.07 23.11
C ASN A 243 -13.32 1.37 23.08
N LEU A 244 -12.18 1.59 22.40
CA LEU A 244 -11.41 2.85 22.45
C LEU A 244 -11.77 3.85 21.36
N ALA A 245 -12.53 3.44 20.33
CA ALA A 245 -12.93 4.34 19.24
C ALA A 245 -13.62 5.62 19.76
N LYS A 246 -14.58 5.46 20.68
CA LYS A 246 -15.36 6.55 21.28
C LYS A 246 -14.55 7.57 22.09
N SER A 247 -13.37 7.19 22.59
CA SER A 247 -12.49 8.07 23.38
C SER A 247 -11.32 8.63 22.57
N TYR A 248 -11.24 8.31 21.27
CA TYR A 248 -10.13 8.68 20.41
C TYR A 248 -9.86 10.19 20.39
N LYS A 249 -10.91 11.02 20.29
CA LYS A 249 -10.75 12.48 20.24
C LYS A 249 -10.05 13.03 21.49
N GLN A 250 -10.35 12.45 22.66
CA GLN A 250 -9.86 12.88 23.95
C GLN A 250 -8.41 12.42 24.17
N THR A 251 -8.05 11.25 23.65
CA THR A 251 -6.76 10.61 23.94
C THR A 251 -5.68 10.85 22.89
N ARG A 252 -6.04 11.17 21.63
CA ARG A 252 -5.13 11.25 20.46
C ARG A 252 -3.91 12.19 20.61
N ASN A 253 -3.94 13.14 21.54
CA ASN A 253 -2.85 14.07 21.80
C ASN A 253 -1.87 13.61 22.90
N SER A 254 -2.15 12.49 23.56
CA SER A 254 -1.22 11.91 24.54
C SER A 254 0.00 11.33 23.82
N LEU A 255 1.17 11.45 24.45
CA LEU A 255 2.45 10.98 23.91
C LEU A 255 2.84 9.59 24.41
N THR A 256 2.16 9.09 25.45
CA THR A 256 2.49 7.82 26.10
C THR A 256 1.33 6.84 26.08
N GLY A 257 1.65 5.57 25.88
CA GLY A 257 0.69 4.47 25.88
C GLY A 257 0.29 4.05 24.47
N CYS A 258 0.14 2.73 24.29
CA CYS A 258 -0.29 2.17 23.01
C CYS A 258 -1.74 2.58 22.67
N GLU A 259 -2.59 2.69 23.68
CA GLU A 259 -4.05 2.83 23.55
C GLU A 259 -4.54 4.26 23.34
N ASN A 260 -3.65 5.25 23.50
CA ASN A 260 -4.00 6.66 23.39
C ASN A 260 -4.38 7.10 21.95
N SER A 261 -4.16 6.25 20.96
CA SER A 261 -4.48 6.47 19.55
C SER A 261 -4.61 5.12 18.86
N THR A 262 -5.11 5.07 17.65
CA THR A 262 -5.26 3.82 16.90
C THR A 262 -3.97 3.07 16.62
N LYS A 263 -2.82 3.76 16.48
CA LYS A 263 -1.55 3.19 16.02
C LYS A 263 -1.61 2.48 14.66
N PHE A 264 -2.65 2.74 13.84
CA PHE A 264 -2.81 2.07 12.54
C PHE A 264 -1.81 2.48 11.46
N SER A 265 -1.01 3.53 11.68
CA SER A 265 -0.20 4.17 10.65
C SER A 265 0.79 3.24 9.94
N PRO A 266 1.51 2.29 10.58
CA PRO A 266 2.46 1.44 9.86
C PRO A 266 1.77 0.49 8.88
N TRP A 267 0.64 -0.11 9.25
CA TRP A 267 -0.14 -0.97 8.36
C TRP A 267 -0.87 -0.18 7.25
N LEU A 268 -1.35 1.04 7.55
CA LEU A 268 -1.91 1.95 6.53
C LEU A 268 -0.88 2.42 5.51
N ALA A 269 0.41 2.48 5.90
CA ALA A 269 1.50 2.97 5.06
C ALA A 269 1.98 1.92 4.04
N ASN A 270 1.98 0.62 4.39
CA ASN A 270 2.39 -0.45 3.48
C ASN A 270 1.22 -1.26 2.87
N GLY A 271 -0.02 -0.93 3.25
CA GLY A 271 -1.23 -1.50 2.67
C GLY A 271 -1.85 -2.64 3.47
N SER A 272 -1.17 -3.15 4.50
CA SER A 272 -1.68 -4.21 5.39
C SER A 272 -2.94 -3.84 6.16
N LEU A 273 -3.33 -2.56 6.17
CA LEU A 273 -4.64 -2.15 6.63
C LEU A 273 -5.27 -1.16 5.65
N SER A 274 -6.45 -1.48 5.12
CA SER A 274 -7.18 -0.59 4.22
C SER A 274 -7.95 0.48 5.00
N PRO A 275 -7.93 1.75 4.55
CA PRO A 275 -8.77 2.79 5.16
C PRO A 275 -10.26 2.48 5.00
N ARG A 276 -10.68 1.80 3.93
CA ARG A 276 -12.08 1.39 3.73
C ARG A 276 -12.49 0.30 4.71
N LYS A 277 -11.58 -0.62 5.07
CA LYS A 277 -11.84 -1.64 6.09
C LYS A 277 -12.05 -1.01 7.45
N ILE A 278 -11.19 -0.04 7.83
CA ILE A 278 -11.36 0.73 9.07
C ILE A 278 -12.72 1.45 9.07
N PHE A 279 -13.08 2.12 7.98
CA PHE A 279 -14.37 2.80 7.86
C PHE A 279 -15.55 1.85 8.07
N VAL A 280 -15.55 0.68 7.40
CA VAL A 280 -16.62 -0.32 7.54
C VAL A 280 -16.72 -0.84 8.97
N GLU A 281 -15.60 -1.15 9.63
CA GLU A 281 -15.60 -1.60 11.03
C GLU A 281 -16.12 -0.52 11.98
N LEU A 282 -15.76 0.75 11.77
CA LEU A 282 -16.28 1.86 12.57
C LEU A 282 -17.79 2.03 12.38
N LYS A 283 -18.30 1.94 11.15
CA LYS A 283 -19.75 2.02 10.88
C LYS A 283 -20.52 0.86 11.49
N LYS A 284 -19.94 -0.35 11.47
CA LYS A 284 -20.50 -1.50 12.19
C LYS A 284 -20.56 -1.25 13.69
N TYR A 285 -19.46 -0.77 14.27
CA TYR A 285 -19.38 -0.42 15.69
C TYR A 285 -20.37 0.66 16.11
N GLU A 286 -20.49 1.76 15.35
CA GLU A 286 -21.44 2.85 15.64
C GLU A 286 -22.90 2.34 15.68
N ASN A 287 -23.26 1.45 14.75
CA ASN A 287 -24.58 0.83 14.69
C ASN A 287 -24.84 -0.10 15.87
N GLU A 288 -23.90 -1.01 16.18
CA GLU A 288 -24.08 -2.01 17.25
C GLU A 288 -24.04 -1.40 18.66
N GLN A 289 -23.25 -0.36 18.87
CA GLN A 289 -23.15 0.31 20.17
C GLN A 289 -24.18 1.44 20.36
N SER A 290 -25.02 1.72 19.35
CA SER A 290 -25.89 2.90 19.32
C SER A 290 -25.12 4.20 19.61
N ALA A 291 -23.85 4.26 19.17
CA ALA A 291 -22.89 5.30 19.52
C ALA A 291 -22.58 6.15 18.28
N VAL A 292 -23.56 6.97 17.87
CA VAL A 292 -23.45 7.85 16.70
C VAL A 292 -22.18 8.69 16.81
N ASP A 293 -21.42 8.74 15.71
CA ASP A 293 -20.18 9.50 15.54
C ASP A 293 -19.00 9.11 16.48
N ALA A 294 -19.10 7.98 17.19
CA ALA A 294 -18.00 7.51 18.04
C ALA A 294 -16.71 7.24 17.24
N GLY A 295 -16.80 6.89 15.95
CA GLY A 295 -15.66 6.69 15.05
C GLY A 295 -15.28 7.92 14.23
N TYR A 296 -16.05 9.02 14.30
CA TYR A 296 -15.92 10.14 13.37
C TYR A 296 -14.51 10.75 13.39
N TRP A 297 -13.90 10.95 14.56
CA TRP A 297 -12.56 11.55 14.62
C TRP A 297 -11.48 10.65 14.03
N ILE A 298 -11.65 9.33 14.02
CA ILE A 298 -10.74 8.44 13.31
C ILE A 298 -10.91 8.64 11.80
N ILE A 299 -12.15 8.73 11.31
CA ILE A 299 -12.46 9.02 9.89
C ILE A 299 -11.91 10.40 9.48
N PHE A 300 -12.03 11.40 10.34
CA PHE A 300 -11.48 12.74 10.12
C PHE A 300 -9.96 12.72 9.91
N GLU A 301 -9.22 11.90 10.67
CA GLU A 301 -7.77 11.76 10.46
C GLU A 301 -7.44 10.93 9.20
N LEU A 302 -8.27 9.96 8.83
CA LEU A 302 -8.14 9.29 7.53
C LEU A 302 -8.37 10.26 6.37
N LEU A 303 -9.24 11.26 6.53
CA LEU A 303 -9.40 12.33 5.54
C LEU A 303 -8.15 13.19 5.40
N TRP A 304 -7.39 13.43 6.47
CA TRP A 304 -6.09 14.10 6.35
C TRP A 304 -5.11 13.27 5.51
N ARG A 305 -5.08 11.95 5.71
CA ARG A 305 -4.27 11.03 4.89
C ARG A 305 -4.65 11.11 3.41
N ASP A 306 -5.94 11.06 3.10
CA ASP A 306 -6.44 11.23 1.73
C ASP A 306 -6.10 12.61 1.15
N PHE A 307 -6.31 13.68 1.93
CA PHE A 307 -5.98 15.04 1.53
C PHE A 307 -4.51 15.18 1.13
N PHE A 308 -3.58 14.60 1.91
CA PHE A 308 -2.16 14.63 1.53
C PHE A 308 -1.87 13.79 0.29
N LYS A 309 -2.51 12.63 0.09
CA LYS A 309 -2.35 11.84 -1.15
C LYS A 309 -2.81 12.64 -2.38
N PHE A 310 -3.95 13.32 -2.30
CA PHE A 310 -4.46 14.17 -3.39
C PHE A 310 -3.65 15.45 -3.57
N THR A 311 -3.08 16.00 -2.49
CA THR A 311 -2.13 17.11 -2.56
C THR A 311 -0.87 16.70 -3.33
N SER A 312 -0.33 15.51 -3.07
CA SER A 312 0.80 14.96 -3.83
C SER A 312 0.46 14.81 -5.31
N LEU A 313 -0.73 14.30 -5.62
CA LEU A 313 -1.20 14.17 -7.01
C LEU A 313 -1.34 15.55 -7.71
N LYS A 314 -1.83 16.57 -7.00
CA LYS A 314 -1.99 17.93 -7.53
C LYS A 314 -0.66 18.63 -7.81
N TYR A 315 0.29 18.51 -6.88
CA TYR A 315 1.52 19.32 -6.89
C TYR A 315 2.76 18.59 -7.43
N GLY A 316 2.73 17.27 -7.51
CA GLY A 316 3.86 16.45 -7.95
C GLY A 316 5.13 16.77 -7.15
N THR A 317 6.26 16.91 -7.85
CA THR A 317 7.59 17.11 -7.24
C THR A 317 7.72 18.41 -6.44
N ARG A 318 6.84 19.40 -6.65
CA ARG A 318 6.84 20.64 -5.86
C ARG A 318 6.67 20.40 -4.36
N LEU A 319 6.10 19.25 -3.97
CA LEU A 319 5.99 18.84 -2.57
C LEU A 319 7.35 18.76 -1.87
N PHE A 320 8.42 18.46 -2.60
CA PHE A 320 9.76 18.21 -2.07
C PHE A 320 10.71 19.40 -2.24
N TYR A 321 10.25 20.53 -2.78
CA TYR A 321 11.10 21.70 -2.99
C TYR A 321 11.33 22.43 -1.67
N GLY A 322 12.57 22.91 -1.42
CA GLY A 322 12.91 23.62 -0.18
C GLY A 322 12.10 24.90 0.09
N ARG A 323 11.51 25.50 -0.95
CA ARG A 323 10.61 26.67 -0.82
C ARG A 323 9.15 26.29 -0.56
N GLY A 324 8.84 24.99 -0.53
CA GLY A 324 7.49 24.45 -0.32
C GLY A 324 6.51 24.79 -1.44
N LEU A 325 5.24 24.43 -1.22
CA LEU A 325 4.16 24.58 -2.22
C LEU A 325 3.88 26.05 -2.59
N ARG A 326 4.05 26.97 -1.63
CA ARG A 326 3.84 28.42 -1.81
C ARG A 326 5.07 29.16 -2.33
N SER A 327 6.18 28.45 -2.54
CA SER A 327 7.44 29.03 -3.02
C SER A 327 7.94 30.18 -2.14
N ASN A 328 7.82 30.03 -0.83
CA ASN A 328 8.23 31.06 0.12
C ASN A 328 9.76 31.30 0.05
N PRO A 329 10.23 32.56 0.13
CA PRO A 329 11.64 32.89 0.03
C PRO A 329 12.34 32.73 1.39
N TYR A 330 12.26 31.54 1.99
CA TYR A 330 12.99 31.27 3.23
C TYR A 330 14.44 30.89 2.94
N ASP A 331 15.36 31.49 3.68
CA ASP A 331 16.77 31.11 3.72
C ASP A 331 16.97 30.08 4.83
N TRP A 332 17.06 28.81 4.46
CA TRP A 332 17.28 27.70 5.40
C TRP A 332 18.74 27.64 5.84
N LYS A 333 18.97 27.44 7.13
CA LYS A 333 20.31 27.16 7.67
C LYS A 333 20.63 25.68 7.46
N HIS A 334 21.85 25.39 7.04
CA HIS A 334 22.39 24.03 6.86
C HIS A 334 23.50 23.75 7.88
N ASP A 335 23.19 23.95 9.16
CA ASP A 335 24.11 23.69 10.28
C ASP A 335 24.04 22.21 10.68
N LEU A 336 25.09 21.45 10.30
CA LEU A 336 25.17 20.03 10.60
C LEU A 336 25.27 19.73 12.09
N GLN A 337 25.92 20.60 12.88
CA GLN A 337 26.06 20.36 14.31
C GLN A 337 24.71 20.48 15.02
N GLN A 338 23.92 21.50 14.68
CA GLN A 338 22.56 21.66 15.22
C GLN A 338 21.62 20.53 14.75
N PHE A 339 21.75 20.11 13.49
CA PHE A 339 20.97 18.99 12.97
C PHE A 339 21.27 17.69 13.72
N GLU A 340 22.55 17.39 13.97
CA GLU A 340 22.99 16.19 14.68
C GLU A 340 22.61 16.19 16.17
N ALA A 341 22.48 17.36 16.80
CA ALA A 341 21.95 17.45 18.16
C ALA A 341 20.42 17.26 18.23
N TRP A 342 19.70 17.58 17.13
CA TRP A 342 18.26 17.36 17.02
C TRP A 342 17.90 15.92 16.68
N ARG A 343 18.70 15.29 15.82
CA ARG A 343 18.53 13.90 15.36
C ARG A 343 18.75 12.91 16.50
#